data_AF-A0ABD3QG78-F1
#
_entry.id   AF-A0ABD3QG78-F1
#
_cell.length_a   1.000
_cell.length_b   1.000
_cell.length_c   1.000
_cell.angle_alpha   90.00
_cell.angle_beta   90.00
_cell.angle_gamma   90.00
#
_symmetry.space_group_name_H-M   'P 1'
#
loop_
_entity.id
_entity.type
_entity.pdbx_description
1 polymer ?
#
loop_
_entity_poly.entity_id
_entity_poly.type
_entity_poly.pdbx_seq_one_letter_code
_entity_poly.pdbx_strand_id
1 'polypeptide(L)'
;MTAMITDCAAATTPSGSTPLQCAFMLIPSQVPSARHPTSKKKSRQKHRAHVMLHAQDVNSNQYDILTNDDDNNSGGDVVVYNPSSAAAASDSSVTSHSPSVTTSGRGPNKTRRGKVVLSRTGNLPDVHWRAIPLSHLRTHPNFKPLPPPSLIHHLPTKEHARYFRQDSWQWDYLHQGRCTTSQAAAALGFLEPKAAQFLGIPKSLQRGGVGAWERLREDTNNIYELKEMERVLCEDRAQFDKDVDMVHNWKPGMKETGRTWLRGSKLRNEFPFVAKYIPTITEEELMTKKLLVQSRITSSSPLTTRMQWGNAQEATSILTALNYFCSMDKNTLIHEVGMCGAGFDDADDSDMNGLKIGASPDAIICHGNGTVEVLEVKNHCPFVWNRISPSHSISHNRRSGHHQKNKKKKRQPRKLNNATHESAEQHTNRAKLFCLRDFDLECKVPPVYIPQLMMEMLCVGGAVELDGQLDKPSQCNPICTSAIMVRQTATRGAILLRLRRDDHWISEMKYFLGTFKKRYVDTGTIPPDDFFWDAEDSDRYQQFLQRTKDLSESVEQVAYIDNGRIQRMVMSKCAAYETPPLFLDCVEA
;
A
#
# COMPACT_ATOMS: atom_id res chain seq x y z
N MET A 1 32.00 -18.08 -40.92
CA MET A 1 31.42 -18.00 -42.27
C MET A 1 30.58 -16.74 -42.35
N THR A 2 30.96 -15.88 -43.31
CA THR A 2 30.24 -14.74 -43.88
C THR A 2 30.03 -13.50 -42.99
N ALA A 3 30.80 -12.47 -43.34
CA ALA A 3 30.75 -11.08 -42.90
C ALA A 3 29.91 -10.22 -43.87
N MET A 4 29.38 -9.08 -43.38
CA MET A 4 29.15 -7.77 -44.05
C MET A 4 28.97 -6.74 -42.91
N ILE A 5 29.80 -5.72 -42.65
CA ILE A 5 30.32 -4.53 -43.37
C ILE A 5 29.27 -3.42 -43.62
N THR A 6 29.49 -2.31 -42.88
CA THR A 6 29.18 -0.86 -43.09
C THR A 6 27.70 -0.40 -43.13
N ASP A 7 27.29 0.78 -42.64
CA ASP A 7 27.91 2.12 -42.68
C ASP A 7 27.44 3.08 -41.57
N CYS A 8 28.29 4.08 -41.32
CA CYS A 8 28.04 5.28 -40.50
C CYS A 8 27.15 6.30 -41.24
N ALA A 9 26.28 7.00 -40.50
CA ALA A 9 25.76 8.30 -40.93
C ALA A 9 25.60 9.24 -39.73
N ALA A 10 26.38 10.32 -39.76
CA ALA A 10 26.30 11.46 -38.86
C ALA A 10 25.06 12.30 -39.16
N ALA A 11 24.34 12.74 -38.13
CA ALA A 11 23.25 13.70 -38.25
C ALA A 11 23.53 14.94 -37.39
N THR A 12 23.74 16.03 -38.13
CA THR A 12 23.85 17.45 -37.77
C THR A 12 22.78 17.97 -36.81
N THR A 13 23.22 18.74 -35.81
CA THR A 13 22.40 19.64 -34.98
C THR A 13 21.90 20.85 -35.78
N PRO A 14 20.63 21.27 -35.63
CA PRO A 14 20.23 22.63 -35.89
C PRO A 14 20.05 23.41 -34.57
N SER A 15 20.85 24.45 -34.46
CA SER A 15 20.63 25.61 -33.60
C SER A 15 19.32 26.32 -33.96
N GLY A 16 18.59 26.81 -32.96
CA GLY A 16 17.85 28.07 -33.13
C GLY A 16 16.43 28.13 -32.58
N SER A 17 16.23 29.15 -31.75
CA SER A 17 15.01 29.94 -31.55
C SER A 17 14.10 29.55 -30.37
N THR A 18 14.20 30.40 -29.35
CA THR A 18 13.24 30.64 -28.29
C THR A 18 11.96 31.27 -28.84
N PRO A 19 10.77 30.79 -28.41
CA PRO A 19 9.60 31.63 -28.28
C PRO A 19 9.32 31.94 -26.81
N LEU A 20 9.23 33.24 -26.54
CA LEU A 20 8.72 33.87 -25.31
C LEU A 20 7.55 33.09 -24.70
N GLN A 21 7.75 32.52 -23.49
CA GLN A 21 6.66 32.05 -22.65
C GLN A 21 5.95 33.26 -22.04
N CYS A 22 4.78 33.59 -22.60
CA CYS A 22 3.78 34.41 -21.94
C CYS A 22 3.42 33.79 -20.58
N ALA A 23 3.64 34.55 -19.52
CA ALA A 23 3.23 34.22 -18.17
C ALA A 23 1.70 34.20 -18.07
N PHE A 24 1.11 33.01 -18.12
CA PHE A 24 -0.29 32.82 -17.74
C PHE A 24 -0.37 32.52 -16.24
N MET A 25 -0.57 33.59 -15.47
CA MET A 25 -1.11 33.53 -14.11
C MET A 25 -2.53 32.94 -14.15
N LEU A 26 -2.78 31.84 -13.44
CA LEU A 26 -4.15 31.40 -13.11
C LEU A 26 -4.24 30.84 -11.68
N ILE A 27 -4.74 31.71 -10.79
CA ILE A 27 -5.85 31.58 -9.82
C ILE A 27 -6.01 30.23 -9.06
N PRO A 28 -6.10 30.27 -7.71
CA PRO A 28 -6.32 29.11 -6.86
C PRO A 28 -7.76 28.61 -6.97
N SER A 29 -7.93 27.35 -7.35
CA SER A 29 -9.21 26.64 -7.21
C SER A 29 -8.93 25.22 -6.71
N GLN A 30 -9.08 25.02 -5.40
CA GLN A 30 -9.66 23.84 -4.73
C GLN A 30 -9.42 23.91 -3.20
N VAL A 31 -9.95 24.96 -2.56
CA VAL A 31 -10.24 24.94 -1.12
C VAL A 31 -11.72 25.29 -0.94
N PRO A 32 -12.60 24.30 -0.70
CA PRO A 32 -13.90 24.58 -0.12
C PRO A 32 -13.70 25.02 1.33
N SER A 33 -13.93 26.30 1.61
CA SER A 33 -14.27 26.86 2.93
C SER A 33 -13.14 27.04 3.96
N ALA A 34 -12.30 28.07 3.76
CA ALA A 34 -11.75 28.82 4.90
C ALA A 34 -12.78 29.89 5.33
N ARG A 35 -13.50 29.66 6.43
CA ARG A 35 -14.17 30.76 7.17
C ARG A 35 -13.27 31.16 8.34
N HIS A 36 -13.00 32.46 8.41
CA HIS A 36 -12.20 33.14 9.42
C HIS A 36 -12.81 33.08 10.85
N PRO A 37 -12.02 33.38 11.89
CA PRO A 37 -12.21 32.91 13.26
C PRO A 37 -13.14 33.83 14.07
N THR A 38 -13.89 33.25 15.00
CA THR A 38 -14.56 34.00 16.06
C THR A 38 -14.17 33.46 17.45
N SER A 39 -13.55 34.35 18.22
CA SER A 39 -13.73 34.51 19.66
C SER A 39 -13.36 33.35 20.60
N LYS A 40 -12.19 33.52 21.25
CA LYS A 40 -11.79 32.91 22.52
C LYS A 40 -12.92 32.94 23.56
N LYS A 41 -13.26 31.78 24.14
CA LYS A 41 -13.76 31.68 25.52
C LYS A 41 -12.98 30.60 26.26
N LYS A 42 -12.22 31.04 27.27
CA LYS A 42 -11.58 30.18 28.28
C LYS A 42 -12.70 29.57 29.14
N SER A 43 -12.74 28.25 29.27
CA SER A 43 -13.39 27.60 30.41
C SER A 43 -12.34 26.79 31.18
N ARG A 44 -12.31 27.05 32.48
CA ARG A 44 -11.58 26.29 33.51
C ARG A 44 -12.47 25.12 33.93
N GLN A 45 -11.93 23.91 33.98
CA GLN A 45 -12.44 22.82 34.83
C GLN A 45 -11.30 21.80 35.00
N LYS A 46 -10.54 21.91 36.10
CA LYS A 46 -10.69 21.19 37.38
C LYS A 46 -10.44 19.67 37.25
N HIS A 47 -9.24 19.30 37.71
CA HIS A 47 -8.87 17.95 38.12
C HIS A 47 -9.89 17.34 39.08
N ARG A 48 -10.21 16.06 38.87
CA ARG A 48 -10.54 15.14 39.95
C ARG A 48 -10.05 13.74 39.59
N ALA A 49 -9.11 13.26 40.40
CA ALA A 49 -8.71 11.87 40.47
C ALA A 49 -9.81 11.05 41.14
N HIS A 50 -10.00 9.81 40.70
CA HIS A 50 -10.53 8.75 41.55
C HIS A 50 -9.90 7.40 41.19
N VAL A 51 -9.37 6.78 42.24
CA VAL A 51 -8.86 5.41 42.36
C VAL A 51 -10.00 4.52 42.88
N MET A 52 -10.10 3.27 42.39
CA MET A 52 -10.52 2.01 43.05
C MET A 52 -10.69 0.94 41.94
N LEU A 53 -9.93 -0.16 41.87
CA LEU A 53 -9.84 -1.42 42.66
C LEU A 53 -11.06 -2.37 42.58
N HIS A 54 -10.75 -3.62 42.16
CA HIS A 54 -11.43 -4.92 42.33
C HIS A 54 -12.81 -5.12 41.67
N ALA A 55 -13.26 -6.32 41.22
CA ALA A 55 -12.74 -7.70 41.17
C ALA A 55 -13.57 -8.52 40.14
N GLN A 56 -13.12 -9.76 39.97
CA GLN A 56 -13.65 -10.92 39.22
C GLN A 56 -15.18 -11.13 39.28
N ASP A 57 -15.78 -11.66 38.20
CA ASP A 57 -16.23 -13.06 38.21
C ASP A 57 -16.75 -13.60 36.86
N VAL A 58 -16.33 -14.85 36.63
CA VAL A 58 -16.88 -16.00 35.92
C VAL A 58 -18.32 -15.87 35.38
N ASN A 59 -18.52 -16.15 34.07
CA ASN A 59 -19.54 -17.14 33.69
C ASN A 59 -19.34 -17.76 32.30
N SER A 60 -19.43 -19.08 32.29
CA SER A 60 -19.51 -20.01 31.17
C SER A 60 -20.78 -19.82 30.33
N ASN A 61 -20.70 -20.06 29.01
CA ASN A 61 -21.79 -20.67 28.25
C ASN A 61 -21.30 -21.27 26.91
N GLN A 62 -21.06 -22.57 26.97
CA GLN A 62 -21.59 -23.63 26.11
C GLN A 62 -22.53 -23.18 24.95
N TYR A 63 -22.17 -23.49 23.70
CA TYR A 63 -23.13 -23.74 22.62
C TYR A 63 -22.56 -24.66 21.53
N ASP A 64 -23.51 -25.32 20.88
CA ASP A 64 -23.41 -26.61 20.22
C ASP A 64 -22.75 -26.62 18.84
N ILE A 65 -22.24 -27.82 18.58
CA ILE A 65 -21.74 -28.36 17.32
C ILE A 65 -22.91 -28.52 16.34
N LEU A 66 -22.81 -27.93 15.15
CA LEU A 66 -23.54 -28.38 13.97
C LEU A 66 -22.64 -28.44 12.74
N THR A 67 -23.03 -29.38 11.89
CA THR A 67 -22.32 -30.14 10.86
C THR A 67 -21.99 -29.39 9.57
N ASN A 68 -20.95 -29.90 8.92
CA ASN A 68 -20.49 -29.72 7.54
C ASN A 68 -21.58 -29.49 6.48
N ASP A 69 -21.27 -28.60 5.54
CA ASP A 69 -21.67 -28.73 4.13
C ASP A 69 -20.57 -28.13 3.24
N ASP A 70 -20.16 -28.94 2.25
CA ASP A 70 -19.16 -28.69 1.22
C ASP A 70 -19.69 -27.82 0.05
N ASP A 71 -18.74 -27.33 -0.76
CA ASP A 71 -18.88 -26.86 -2.15
C ASP A 71 -19.42 -25.45 -2.44
N ASN A 72 -18.50 -24.47 -2.52
CA ASN A 72 -18.22 -23.74 -3.79
C ASN A 72 -17.03 -22.76 -3.63
N ASN A 73 -15.86 -23.22 -4.05
CA ASN A 73 -14.62 -22.48 -4.01
C ASN A 73 -14.54 -21.48 -5.18
N SER A 74 -14.98 -20.24 -4.94
CA SER A 74 -14.54 -19.07 -5.71
C SER A 74 -14.22 -17.95 -4.73
N GLY A 75 -12.94 -17.91 -4.33
CA GLY A 75 -12.36 -17.05 -3.30
C GLY A 75 -12.57 -15.57 -3.55
N GLY A 76 -13.74 -15.11 -3.14
CA GLY A 76 -14.15 -13.74 -3.24
C GLY A 76 -14.62 -13.23 -1.88
N ASP A 77 -13.86 -12.29 -1.32
CA ASP A 77 -14.15 -11.56 -0.07
C ASP A 77 -15.66 -11.29 0.11
N VAL A 78 -16.29 -12.09 0.97
CA VAL A 78 -17.48 -11.69 1.74
C VAL A 78 -16.95 -11.50 3.15
N VAL A 79 -16.51 -10.27 3.45
CA VAL A 79 -16.25 -9.87 4.83
C VAL A 79 -17.63 -9.61 5.43
N VAL A 80 -18.15 -10.57 6.21
CA VAL A 80 -19.33 -10.35 7.04
C VAL A 80 -18.91 -9.44 8.18
N TYR A 81 -19.09 -8.14 8.02
CA TYR A 81 -18.95 -7.18 9.10
C TYR A 81 -20.26 -7.16 9.89
N ASN A 82 -20.20 -7.54 11.18
CA ASN A 82 -21.34 -7.48 12.08
C ASN A 82 -21.20 -6.22 12.95
N PRO A 83 -21.93 -5.12 12.69
CA PRO A 83 -21.86 -3.96 13.54
C PRO A 83 -22.57 -4.26 14.88
N SER A 84 -21.79 -4.34 15.95
CA SER A 84 -22.31 -4.31 17.31
C SER A 84 -23.12 -3.03 17.50
N SER A 85 -24.38 -3.20 17.88
CA SER A 85 -25.37 -2.16 18.14
C SER A 85 -24.88 -1.14 19.16
N ALA A 86 -24.60 0.08 18.71
CA ALA A 86 -24.46 1.24 19.60
C ALA A 86 -25.85 1.69 20.04
N ALA A 87 -26.04 1.72 21.36
CA ALA A 87 -27.27 2.09 22.04
C ALA A 87 -27.75 3.51 21.67
N ALA A 88 -29.05 3.62 21.44
CA ALA A 88 -29.75 4.87 21.26
C ALA A 88 -29.72 5.69 22.56
N ALA A 89 -29.14 6.88 22.50
CA ALA A 89 -29.38 7.94 23.48
C ALA A 89 -30.39 8.93 22.88
N SER A 90 -31.59 8.90 23.44
CA SER A 90 -32.58 9.97 23.40
C SER A 90 -31.99 11.26 24.00
N ASP A 91 -32.19 12.42 23.36
CA ASP A 91 -33.02 13.47 23.96
C ASP A 91 -33.29 14.69 23.06
N SER A 92 -34.49 15.22 23.29
CA SER A 92 -35.02 16.59 23.20
C SER A 92 -34.87 17.48 21.95
N SER A 93 -36.05 17.67 21.35
CA SER A 93 -36.46 18.76 20.46
C SER A 93 -36.43 20.14 21.12
N VAL A 94 -35.89 21.15 20.43
CA VAL A 94 -36.27 22.56 20.62
C VAL A 94 -36.47 23.22 19.25
N THR A 95 -37.71 23.54 18.95
CA THR A 95 -38.14 24.36 17.82
C THR A 95 -37.82 25.83 18.08
N SER A 96 -37.17 26.50 17.12
CA SER A 96 -37.15 27.95 17.06
C SER A 96 -37.46 28.41 15.64
N HIS A 97 -38.63 29.02 15.51
CA HIS A 97 -39.07 29.72 14.31
C HIS A 97 -38.28 31.02 14.14
N SER A 98 -37.87 31.32 12.91
CA SER A 98 -37.45 32.66 12.50
C SER A 98 -38.05 32.99 11.14
N PRO A 99 -38.50 34.25 10.93
CA PRO A 99 -39.36 34.60 9.82
C PRO A 99 -38.57 34.77 8.51
N SER A 100 -39.14 34.20 7.46
CA SER A 100 -38.71 34.35 6.07
C SER A 100 -39.05 35.75 5.54
N VAL A 101 -38.03 36.56 5.26
CA VAL A 101 -38.15 37.75 4.41
C VAL A 101 -38.00 37.31 2.96
N THR A 102 -39.09 37.38 2.21
CA THR A 102 -39.17 37.09 0.78
C THR A 102 -38.80 38.32 -0.04
N THR A 103 -37.52 38.46 -0.40
CA THR A 103 -37.10 39.40 -1.47
C THR A 103 -37.02 38.64 -2.79
N SER A 104 -38.01 38.88 -3.64
CA SER A 104 -38.16 38.37 -5.00
C SER A 104 -37.18 39.05 -5.99
N GLY A 105 -35.90 38.67 -5.91
CA GLY A 105 -34.92 39.00 -6.95
C GLY A 105 -34.91 37.95 -8.06
N ARG A 106 -35.56 38.23 -9.21
CA ARG A 106 -35.37 37.47 -10.46
C ARG A 106 -33.93 37.67 -10.97
N GLY A 107 -33.01 36.85 -10.49
CA GLY A 107 -31.67 36.72 -11.06
C GLY A 107 -31.68 35.87 -12.33
N PRO A 108 -30.77 36.12 -13.29
CA PRO A 108 -30.70 35.38 -14.55
C PRO A 108 -30.45 33.89 -14.29
N ASN A 109 -31.17 33.04 -15.01
CA ASN A 109 -31.09 31.58 -14.96
C ASN A 109 -29.64 31.10 -15.11
N LYS A 110 -28.94 30.90 -13.99
CA LYS A 110 -27.70 30.13 -13.95
C LYS A 110 -28.08 28.70 -14.30
N THR A 111 -27.75 28.28 -15.52
CA THR A 111 -27.84 26.89 -15.95
C THR A 111 -27.15 26.04 -14.88
N ARG A 112 -27.94 25.22 -14.18
CA ARG A 112 -27.42 24.25 -13.21
C ARG A 112 -26.53 23.31 -14.00
N ARG A 113 -25.22 23.54 -13.99
CA ARG A 113 -24.24 22.58 -14.50
C ARG A 113 -24.51 21.27 -13.77
N GLY A 114 -24.99 20.28 -14.50
CA GLY A 114 -25.30 18.96 -13.96
C GLY A 114 -24.06 18.41 -13.28
N LYS A 115 -24.22 17.89 -12.05
CA LYS A 115 -23.14 17.21 -11.35
C LYS A 115 -22.77 15.99 -12.18
N VAL A 116 -21.58 16.00 -12.79
CA VAL A 116 -21.08 14.84 -13.53
C VAL A 116 -20.93 13.69 -12.55
N VAL A 117 -21.75 12.65 -12.74
CA VAL A 117 -21.63 11.40 -11.97
C VAL A 117 -20.61 10.55 -12.70
N LEU A 118 -19.42 10.38 -12.12
CA LEU A 118 -18.42 9.45 -12.66
C LEU A 118 -19.00 8.03 -12.63
N SER A 119 -18.81 7.28 -13.71
CA SER A 119 -19.16 5.86 -13.73
C SER A 119 -18.39 5.15 -12.60
N ARG A 120 -19.10 4.36 -11.79
CA ARG A 120 -18.50 3.51 -10.75
C ARG A 120 -18.15 2.11 -11.27
N THR A 121 -18.34 1.86 -12.56
CA THR A 121 -18.05 0.59 -13.21
C THR A 121 -17.35 0.82 -14.54
N GLY A 122 -16.40 -0.03 -14.89
CA GLY A 122 -15.65 0.05 -16.14
C GLY A 122 -14.94 -1.27 -16.46
N ASN A 123 -14.45 -1.40 -17.67
CA ASN A 123 -13.73 -2.60 -18.11
C ASN A 123 -12.21 -2.49 -17.94
N LEU A 124 -11.65 -1.27 -18.02
CA LEU A 124 -10.20 -1.02 -17.96
C LEU A 124 -9.82 -0.19 -16.72
N PRO A 125 -9.42 -0.80 -15.59
CA PRO A 125 -8.94 -0.07 -14.42
C PRO A 125 -7.68 0.75 -14.71
N ASP A 126 -7.68 2.06 -14.43
CA ASP A 126 -6.48 2.88 -14.53
C ASP A 126 -5.63 2.75 -13.27
N VAL A 127 -4.70 1.79 -13.26
CA VAL A 127 -3.80 1.58 -12.10
C VAL A 127 -2.86 2.76 -11.85
N HIS A 128 -2.60 3.58 -12.87
CA HIS A 128 -1.76 4.77 -12.78
C HIS A 128 -2.56 6.05 -12.53
N TRP A 129 -3.84 5.93 -12.13
CA TRP A 129 -4.71 7.07 -11.92
C TRP A 129 -4.07 8.09 -10.99
N ARG A 130 -3.69 9.22 -11.60
CA ARG A 130 -3.03 10.35 -10.97
C ARG A 130 -1.78 10.03 -10.11
N ALA A 131 -1.12 8.91 -10.37
CA ALA A 131 0.07 8.48 -9.64
C ALA A 131 1.24 9.47 -9.84
N ILE A 132 1.99 9.72 -8.77
CA ILE A 132 3.30 10.37 -8.84
C ILE A 132 4.36 9.32 -9.20
N PRO A 133 5.14 9.50 -10.28
CA PRO A 133 6.24 8.58 -10.59
C PRO A 133 7.33 8.63 -9.51
N LEU A 134 7.87 7.46 -9.13
CA LEU A 134 8.96 7.37 -8.17
C LEU A 134 10.20 8.16 -8.64
N SER A 135 10.51 8.14 -9.95
CA SER A 135 11.58 8.95 -10.54
C SER A 135 11.45 10.44 -10.25
N HIS A 136 10.21 10.96 -10.18
CA HIS A 136 9.98 12.35 -9.85
C HIS A 136 10.09 12.61 -8.34
N LEU A 137 9.60 11.69 -7.49
CA LEU A 137 9.82 11.74 -6.04
C LEU A 137 11.32 11.76 -5.70
N ARG A 138 12.14 10.98 -6.42
CA ARG A 138 13.61 10.98 -6.31
C ARG A 138 14.26 12.35 -6.58
N THR A 139 13.55 13.28 -7.24
CA THR A 139 14.03 14.68 -7.44
C THR A 139 13.57 15.66 -6.36
N HIS A 140 12.76 15.21 -5.38
CA HIS A 140 12.20 16.06 -4.33
C HIS A 140 13.29 16.51 -3.33
N PRO A 141 13.37 17.80 -2.94
CA PRO A 141 14.46 18.31 -2.10
C PRO A 141 14.64 17.64 -0.73
N ASN A 142 13.54 17.21 -0.12
CA ASN A 142 13.53 16.53 1.19
C ASN A 142 13.43 15.01 1.08
N PHE A 143 13.57 14.45 -0.13
CA PHE A 143 13.67 13.02 -0.36
C PHE A 143 15.10 12.69 -0.77
N LYS A 144 15.72 11.72 -0.12
CA LYS A 144 17.07 11.24 -0.41
C LYS A 144 16.97 9.94 -1.20
N PRO A 145 17.07 9.98 -2.53
CA PRO A 145 16.98 8.78 -3.34
C PRO A 145 18.22 7.90 -3.15
N LEU A 146 18.07 6.61 -3.42
CA LEU A 146 19.22 5.71 -3.58
C LEU A 146 19.95 6.02 -4.90
N PRO A 147 21.27 5.81 -4.97
CA PRO A 147 21.98 5.87 -6.25
C PRO A 147 21.42 4.82 -7.22
N PRO A 148 21.57 5.03 -8.54
CA PRO A 148 21.43 3.94 -9.50
C PRO A 148 22.33 2.77 -9.08
N PRO A 149 21.84 1.51 -9.11
CA PRO A 149 22.64 0.33 -8.75
C PRO A 149 23.98 0.24 -9.48
N SER A 150 24.04 0.76 -10.70
CA SER A 150 25.26 0.80 -11.51
C SER A 150 26.39 1.67 -10.96
N LEU A 151 26.13 2.49 -9.93
CA LEU A 151 27.13 3.34 -9.28
C LEU A 151 27.68 2.73 -7.98
N ILE A 152 27.21 1.54 -7.61
CA ILE A 152 27.63 0.85 -6.39
C ILE A 152 28.67 -0.20 -6.79
N HIS A 153 29.94 0.13 -6.57
CA HIS A 153 31.07 -0.71 -7.00
C HIS A 153 31.77 -1.44 -5.85
N HIS A 154 31.45 -1.08 -4.61
CA HIS A 154 32.07 -1.62 -3.41
C HIS A 154 31.05 -1.64 -2.27
N LEU A 155 31.10 -2.69 -1.44
CA LEU A 155 30.30 -2.83 -0.23
C LEU A 155 31.21 -2.86 0.99
N PRO A 156 31.40 -1.72 1.70
CA PRO A 156 32.26 -1.67 2.88
C PRO A 156 31.85 -2.67 3.97
N THR A 157 30.54 -2.89 4.13
CA THR A 157 29.97 -3.89 5.02
C THR A 157 28.73 -4.50 4.37
N LYS A 158 28.25 -5.63 4.90
CA LYS A 158 27.03 -6.26 4.37
C LYS A 158 25.82 -5.33 4.44
N GLU A 159 25.75 -4.47 5.46
CA GLU A 159 24.66 -3.50 5.61
C GLU A 159 24.55 -2.50 4.46
N HIS A 160 25.62 -2.29 3.68
CA HIS A 160 25.60 -1.42 2.50
C HIS A 160 24.78 -2.01 1.34
N ALA A 161 24.37 -3.29 1.42
CA ALA A 161 23.40 -3.86 0.49
C ALA A 161 22.07 -3.08 0.45
N ARG A 162 21.75 -2.31 1.51
CA ARG A 162 20.59 -1.41 1.55
C ARG A 162 20.63 -0.28 0.52
N TYR A 163 21.75 -0.05 -0.16
CA TYR A 163 21.84 0.97 -1.19
C TYR A 163 21.35 0.50 -2.56
N PHE A 164 21.13 -0.80 -2.75
CA PHE A 164 20.51 -1.31 -3.96
C PHE A 164 19.00 -1.02 -3.95
N ARG A 165 18.51 -0.41 -5.03
CA ARG A 165 17.09 -0.06 -5.17
C ARG A 165 16.21 -1.29 -5.23
N GLN A 166 14.98 -1.18 -4.73
CA GLN A 166 14.00 -2.27 -4.77
C GLN A 166 13.58 -2.69 -6.19
N ASP A 167 13.82 -1.83 -7.20
CA ASP A 167 13.58 -2.12 -8.61
C ASP A 167 14.77 -2.81 -9.32
N SER A 168 15.80 -3.22 -8.56
CA SER A 168 17.03 -3.80 -9.10
C SER A 168 17.10 -5.31 -8.93
N TRP A 169 17.79 -5.99 -9.85
CA TRP A 169 18.02 -7.43 -9.74
C TRP A 169 18.87 -7.79 -8.51
N GLN A 170 19.75 -6.87 -8.07
CA GLN A 170 20.53 -7.04 -6.83
C GLN A 170 19.61 -7.19 -5.62
N TRP A 171 18.55 -6.38 -5.57
CA TRP A 171 17.54 -6.50 -4.52
C TRP A 171 16.81 -7.84 -4.59
N ASP A 172 16.42 -8.32 -5.78
CA ASP A 172 15.83 -9.65 -5.96
C ASP A 172 16.78 -10.76 -5.48
N TYR A 173 18.07 -10.65 -5.80
CA TYR A 173 19.10 -11.61 -5.41
C TYR A 173 19.23 -11.72 -3.88
N LEU A 174 19.16 -10.59 -3.17
CA LEU A 174 19.25 -10.53 -1.71
C LEU A 174 18.09 -11.23 -0.97
N HIS A 175 17.04 -11.65 -1.67
CA HIS A 175 15.90 -12.40 -1.09
C HIS A 175 16.12 -13.92 -1.02
N GLN A 176 17.10 -14.47 -1.72
CA GLN A 176 17.28 -15.92 -1.86
C GLN A 176 17.62 -16.53 -0.50
N GLY A 177 16.90 -17.57 -0.05
CA GLY A 177 17.14 -18.19 1.27
C GLY A 177 17.08 -17.26 2.50
N ARG A 178 16.55 -16.03 2.36
CA ARG A 178 16.39 -15.05 3.44
C ARG A 178 14.94 -14.98 3.88
N CYS A 179 14.69 -14.93 5.18
CA CYS A 179 13.38 -14.59 5.70
C CYS A 179 13.16 -13.09 5.50
N THR A 180 12.29 -12.74 4.56
CA THR A 180 11.91 -11.34 4.31
C THR A 180 10.59 -11.01 4.99
N THR A 181 10.26 -9.72 5.08
CA THR A 181 8.98 -9.24 5.64
C THR A 181 7.76 -9.94 5.03
N SER A 182 7.81 -10.25 3.73
CA SER A 182 6.75 -10.98 3.02
C SER A 182 6.58 -12.45 3.45
N GLN A 183 7.61 -13.07 4.04
CA GLN A 183 7.57 -14.45 4.55
C GLN A 183 7.36 -14.50 6.07
N ALA A 184 7.69 -13.44 6.80
CA ALA A 184 7.67 -13.43 8.25
C ALA A 184 6.32 -13.87 8.83
N ALA A 185 5.19 -13.32 8.35
CA ALA A 185 3.87 -13.71 8.85
C ALA A 185 3.54 -15.20 8.63
N ALA A 186 3.96 -15.78 7.49
CA ALA A 186 3.77 -17.19 7.19
C ALA A 186 4.66 -18.09 8.06
N ALA A 187 5.96 -17.75 8.17
CA ALA A 187 6.92 -18.50 9.00
C ALA A 187 6.59 -18.43 10.50
N LEU A 188 5.99 -17.33 10.96
CA LEU A 188 5.48 -17.17 12.33
C LEU A 188 4.17 -17.92 12.57
N GLY A 189 3.58 -18.57 11.56
CA GLY A 189 2.32 -19.30 11.69
C GLY A 189 1.07 -18.43 11.74
N PHE A 190 1.15 -17.13 11.43
CA PHE A 190 -0.02 -16.23 11.50
C PHE A 190 -1.05 -16.53 10.41
N LEU A 191 -0.62 -17.18 9.33
CA LEU A 191 -1.47 -17.53 8.20
C LEU A 191 -2.05 -18.95 8.30
N GLU A 192 -1.82 -19.64 9.43
CA GLU A 192 -2.44 -20.92 9.77
C GLU A 192 -3.89 -20.74 10.22
N PRO A 193 -4.80 -21.70 9.99
CA PRO A 193 -6.23 -21.54 10.24
C PRO A 193 -6.59 -21.04 11.65
N LYS A 194 -6.04 -21.65 12.72
CA LYS A 194 -6.38 -21.28 14.10
C LYS A 194 -5.82 -19.91 14.49
N ALA A 195 -4.55 -19.68 14.19
CA ALA A 195 -3.89 -18.40 14.48
C ALA A 195 -4.51 -17.25 13.67
N ALA A 196 -4.81 -17.48 12.39
CA ALA A 196 -5.46 -16.50 11.53
C ALA A 196 -6.88 -16.18 12.01
N GLN A 197 -7.65 -17.19 12.44
CA GLN A 197 -8.96 -16.96 13.05
C GLN A 197 -8.84 -16.12 14.31
N PHE A 198 -7.89 -16.43 15.20
CA PHE A 198 -7.63 -15.69 16.42
C PHE A 198 -7.27 -14.21 16.15
N LEU A 199 -6.41 -13.97 15.15
CA LEU A 199 -5.97 -12.63 14.74
C LEU A 199 -7.00 -11.89 13.84
N GLY A 200 -8.09 -12.54 13.43
CA GLY A 200 -9.06 -11.96 12.50
C GLY A 200 -8.54 -11.76 11.08
N ILE A 201 -7.58 -12.59 10.65
CA ILE A 201 -7.01 -12.57 9.29
C ILE A 201 -7.98 -13.26 8.32
N PRO A 202 -8.37 -12.61 7.20
CA PRO A 202 -9.29 -13.18 6.22
C PRO A 202 -8.78 -14.50 5.62
N LYS A 203 -9.69 -15.44 5.36
CA LYS A 203 -9.39 -16.73 4.72
C LYS A 203 -8.61 -16.59 3.40
N SER A 204 -8.81 -15.50 2.65
CA SER A 204 -8.08 -15.24 1.41
C SER A 204 -6.56 -15.02 1.59
N LEU A 205 -6.11 -14.76 2.82
CA LEU A 205 -4.70 -14.63 3.19
C LEU A 205 -4.16 -15.86 3.95
N GLN A 206 -5.01 -16.82 4.32
CA GLN A 206 -4.63 -18.03 5.07
C GLN A 206 -3.98 -19.03 4.11
N ARG A 207 -2.68 -18.87 3.90
CA ARG A 207 -1.87 -19.70 2.97
C ARG A 207 -0.93 -20.66 3.70
N GLY A 208 -0.97 -20.67 5.03
CA GLY A 208 -0.06 -21.42 5.88
C GLY A 208 1.42 -21.07 5.73
N GLY A 209 2.30 -21.93 6.28
CA GLY A 209 3.75 -21.75 6.31
C GLY A 209 4.54 -22.32 5.13
N VAL A 210 3.90 -23.09 4.23
CA VAL A 210 4.60 -23.84 3.16
C VAL A 210 5.40 -22.92 2.24
N GLY A 211 4.85 -21.77 1.84
CA GLY A 211 5.57 -20.84 0.96
C GLY A 211 6.82 -20.24 1.62
N ALA A 212 6.80 -20.03 2.93
CA ALA A 212 7.98 -19.59 3.67
C ALA A 212 9.01 -20.70 3.77
N TRP A 213 8.58 -21.94 4.04
CA TRP A 213 9.46 -23.10 4.05
C TRP A 213 10.16 -23.32 2.70
N GLU A 214 9.42 -23.24 1.59
CA GLU A 214 9.98 -23.41 0.24
C GLU A 214 11.07 -22.39 -0.06
N ARG A 215 10.89 -21.14 0.35
CA ARG A 215 11.89 -20.08 0.17
C ARG A 215 13.10 -20.27 1.07
N LEU A 216 12.88 -20.61 2.33
CA LEU A 216 13.94 -20.65 3.34
C LEU A 216 14.86 -21.87 3.22
N ARG A 217 14.41 -22.94 2.54
CA ARG A 217 15.25 -24.13 2.28
C ARG A 217 16.19 -23.95 1.07
N GLU A 218 16.10 -22.84 0.33
CA GLU A 218 17.01 -22.57 -0.78
C GLU A 218 18.45 -22.51 -0.23
N ASP A 219 19.34 -23.34 -0.80
CA ASP A 219 20.74 -23.42 -0.37
C ASP A 219 21.46 -22.12 -0.72
N THR A 220 21.97 -21.45 0.32
CA THR A 220 22.66 -20.16 0.21
C THR A 220 24.03 -20.18 0.88
N ASN A 221 24.58 -21.37 1.17
CA ASN A 221 25.75 -21.54 2.03
C ASN A 221 26.99 -20.73 1.61
N ASN A 222 27.08 -20.28 0.35
CA ASN A 222 28.20 -19.47 -0.15
C ASN A 222 27.86 -18.00 -0.43
N ILE A 223 26.58 -17.62 -0.52
CA ILE A 223 26.17 -16.31 -1.07
C ILE A 223 26.43 -15.15 -0.10
N TYR A 224 26.59 -15.46 1.19
CA TYR A 224 26.57 -14.46 2.25
C TYR A 224 27.93 -14.12 2.85
N GLU A 225 29.05 -14.55 2.26
CA GLU A 225 30.33 -13.92 2.59
C GLU A 225 30.41 -12.53 1.96
N LEU A 226 30.92 -11.52 2.67
CA LEU A 226 30.97 -10.14 2.15
C LEU A 226 31.68 -10.06 0.79
N LYS A 227 32.80 -10.80 0.64
CA LYS A 227 33.55 -10.86 -0.62
C LYS A 227 32.71 -11.44 -1.75
N GLU A 228 31.99 -12.53 -1.51
CA GLU A 228 31.13 -13.15 -2.52
C GLU A 228 29.93 -12.26 -2.86
N MET A 229 29.34 -11.62 -1.85
CA MET A 229 28.22 -10.71 -2.05
C MET A 229 28.65 -9.49 -2.88
N GLU A 230 29.80 -8.89 -2.56
CA GLU A 230 30.39 -7.82 -3.37
C GLU A 230 30.71 -8.31 -4.79
N ARG A 231 31.32 -9.48 -4.89
CA ARG A 231 31.64 -10.16 -6.15
C ARG A 231 30.39 -10.23 -7.04
N VAL A 232 29.30 -10.81 -6.54
CA VAL A 232 28.07 -10.99 -7.33
C VAL A 232 27.39 -9.65 -7.61
N LEU A 233 27.20 -8.80 -6.59
CA LEU A 233 26.37 -7.61 -6.72
C LEU A 233 27.06 -6.45 -7.46
N CYS A 234 28.39 -6.45 -7.55
CA CYS A 234 29.20 -5.36 -8.12
C CYS A 234 30.05 -5.74 -9.36
N GLU A 235 30.34 -7.02 -9.66
CA GLU A 235 31.31 -7.38 -10.73
C GLU A 235 30.81 -7.19 -12.17
N ASP A 236 29.51 -7.12 -12.43
CA ASP A 236 28.96 -7.27 -13.78
C ASP A 236 29.19 -6.08 -14.74
N ARG A 237 30.15 -5.17 -14.47
CA ARG A 237 30.33 -3.93 -15.25
C ARG A 237 31.75 -3.45 -15.54
N ALA A 238 32.78 -4.28 -15.45
CA ALA A 238 34.10 -3.94 -15.99
C ALA A 238 34.09 -3.53 -17.50
N GLN A 239 32.97 -3.73 -18.22
CA GLN A 239 32.77 -3.29 -19.60
C GLN A 239 32.15 -1.89 -19.80
N PHE A 240 31.64 -1.21 -18.76
CA PHE A 240 30.98 0.11 -18.90
C PHE A 240 31.82 1.31 -18.43
N ASP A 241 33.13 1.13 -18.27
CA ASP A 241 34.09 2.09 -17.72
C ASP A 241 34.33 3.37 -18.56
N LYS A 242 33.50 3.63 -19.59
CA LYS A 242 33.63 4.80 -20.47
C LYS A 242 32.75 6.00 -20.08
N ASP A 243 31.83 5.86 -19.12
CA ASP A 243 30.91 6.94 -18.69
C ASP A 243 31.16 7.41 -17.24
N VAL A 244 32.42 7.44 -16.80
CA VAL A 244 32.81 7.87 -15.43
C VAL A 244 32.35 9.30 -15.10
N ASP A 245 32.23 10.18 -16.10
CA ASP A 245 31.75 11.56 -15.90
C ASP A 245 30.25 11.65 -15.52
N MET A 246 29.45 10.61 -15.77
CA MET A 246 28.05 10.57 -15.31
C MET A 246 27.91 10.28 -13.80
N VAL A 247 28.90 9.63 -13.20
CA VAL A 247 28.82 9.11 -11.82
C VAL A 247 28.80 10.23 -10.79
N HIS A 248 29.58 11.30 -10.97
CA HIS A 248 29.62 12.40 -10.00
C HIS A 248 28.41 13.34 -10.03
N ASN A 249 27.54 13.23 -11.04
CA ASN A 249 26.38 14.12 -11.24
C ASN A 249 25.03 13.38 -11.26
N TRP A 250 24.95 12.14 -10.74
CA TRP A 250 23.70 11.38 -10.80
C TRP A 250 22.56 11.98 -9.96
N LYS A 251 22.90 12.79 -8.94
CA LYS A 251 21.89 13.51 -8.16
C LYS A 251 21.10 14.40 -9.13
N PRO A 252 19.76 14.35 -9.11
CA PRO A 252 18.95 15.21 -9.96
C PRO A 252 19.44 16.64 -9.81
N GLY A 253 19.90 17.24 -10.91
CA GLY A 253 20.48 18.57 -10.86
C GLY A 253 19.42 19.56 -10.34
N MET A 254 19.83 20.65 -9.67
CA MET A 254 18.89 21.68 -9.18
C MET A 254 17.93 22.18 -10.28
N LYS A 255 18.36 22.11 -11.54
CA LYS A 255 17.53 22.40 -12.72
C LYS A 255 16.35 21.43 -12.86
N GLU A 256 16.57 20.13 -12.71
CA GLU A 256 15.51 19.10 -12.79
C GLU A 256 14.54 19.21 -11.61
N THR A 257 15.06 19.32 -10.38
CA THR A 257 14.23 19.60 -9.21
C THR A 257 13.40 20.87 -9.40
N GLY A 258 13.97 21.94 -9.95
CA GLY A 258 13.26 23.17 -10.24
C GLY A 258 12.23 23.06 -11.37
N ARG A 259 12.36 22.08 -12.28
CA ARG A 259 11.35 21.76 -13.31
C ARG A 259 10.17 20.99 -12.73
N THR A 260 10.41 20.15 -11.73
CA THR A 260 9.40 19.26 -11.15
C THR A 260 8.71 19.86 -9.92
N TRP A 261 9.42 20.59 -9.08
CA TRP A 261 8.92 21.05 -7.77
C TRP A 261 8.92 22.58 -7.65
N LEU A 262 7.81 23.14 -7.17
CA LEU A 262 7.69 24.53 -6.74
C LEU A 262 7.83 24.62 -5.23
N ARG A 263 8.61 25.59 -4.75
CA ARG A 263 8.59 25.95 -3.32
C ARG A 263 7.21 26.49 -2.94
N GLY A 264 6.62 25.94 -1.89
CA GLY A 264 5.30 26.30 -1.39
C GLY A 264 5.18 27.75 -0.93
N SER A 265 6.29 28.40 -0.56
CA SER A 265 6.34 29.84 -0.24
C SER A 265 5.82 30.73 -1.37
N LYS A 266 5.86 30.24 -2.62
CA LYS A 266 5.31 30.96 -3.79
C LYS A 266 3.80 30.77 -3.96
N LEU A 267 3.19 29.80 -3.29
CA LEU A 267 1.82 29.35 -3.55
C LEU A 267 0.85 29.55 -2.37
N ARG A 268 1.31 30.13 -1.24
CA ARG A 268 0.54 30.17 0.03
C ARG A 268 0.01 28.79 0.44
N ASN A 269 0.72 27.73 0.08
CA ASN A 269 0.34 26.35 0.37
C ASN A 269 0.95 25.89 1.69
N GLU A 270 0.29 24.93 2.34
CA GLU A 270 0.72 24.31 3.59
C GLU A 270 1.97 23.44 3.42
N PHE A 271 2.27 23.00 2.20
CA PHE A 271 3.39 22.11 1.91
C PHE A 271 4.66 22.89 1.56
N PRO A 272 5.85 22.40 1.97
CA PRO A 272 7.13 23.06 1.64
C PRO A 272 7.41 23.06 0.15
N PHE A 273 6.97 22.01 -0.55
CA PHE A 273 7.05 21.89 -2.00
C PHE A 273 5.73 21.36 -2.57
N VAL A 274 5.42 21.80 -3.78
CA VAL A 274 4.26 21.34 -4.55
C VAL A 274 4.75 20.98 -5.93
N ALA A 275 4.33 19.82 -6.42
CA ALA A 275 4.74 19.43 -7.74
C ALA A 275 4.10 20.25 -8.86
N LYS A 276 4.89 20.52 -9.90
CA LYS A 276 4.50 21.10 -11.19
C LYS A 276 3.89 20.03 -12.11
N TYR A 277 3.02 19.17 -11.61
CA TYR A 277 2.46 18.09 -12.44
C TYR A 277 1.25 18.58 -13.23
N ILE A 278 1.52 19.12 -14.42
CA ILE A 278 0.58 19.07 -15.54
C ILE A 278 1.16 18.14 -16.62
N PRO A 279 1.31 16.83 -16.37
CA PRO A 279 1.66 15.93 -17.46
C PRO A 279 0.50 15.90 -18.45
N THR A 280 0.83 16.29 -19.66
CA THR A 280 -0.01 16.12 -20.83
C THR A 280 0.21 14.69 -21.27
N ILE A 281 -0.64 13.76 -20.82
CA ILE A 281 -0.66 12.43 -21.43
C ILE A 281 -1.10 12.65 -22.86
N THR A 282 -0.22 12.35 -23.83
CA THR A 282 -0.60 12.49 -25.24
C THR A 282 -1.69 11.48 -25.57
N GLU A 283 -2.49 11.76 -26.60
CA GLU A 283 -3.51 10.81 -27.05
C GLU A 283 -2.90 9.44 -27.41
N GLU A 284 -1.69 9.46 -27.99
CA GLU A 284 -0.90 8.27 -28.31
C GLU A 284 -0.46 7.49 -27.06
N GLU A 285 0.04 8.17 -26.02
CA GLU A 285 0.39 7.55 -24.73
C GLU A 285 -0.84 6.96 -24.05
N LEU A 286 -1.98 7.66 -24.11
CA LEU A 286 -3.24 7.17 -23.57
C LEU A 286 -3.71 5.94 -24.33
N MET A 287 -3.61 5.93 -25.66
CA MET A 287 -3.96 4.80 -26.50
C MET A 287 -3.04 3.60 -26.24
N THR A 288 -1.74 3.85 -26.11
CA THR A 288 -0.74 2.82 -25.74
C THR A 288 -1.06 2.22 -24.38
N LYS A 289 -1.40 3.05 -23.39
CA LYS A 289 -1.86 2.57 -22.07
C LYS A 289 -3.12 1.72 -22.19
N LYS A 290 -4.11 2.15 -22.99
CA LYS A 290 -5.33 1.37 -23.22
C LYS A 290 -5.03 0.01 -23.83
N LEU A 291 -4.19 -0.05 -24.88
CA LEU A 291 -3.79 -1.30 -25.52
C LEU A 291 -3.03 -2.23 -24.56
N LEU A 292 -2.10 -1.68 -23.78
CA LEU A 292 -1.37 -2.44 -22.75
C LEU A 292 -2.31 -3.02 -21.69
N VAL A 293 -3.23 -2.19 -21.18
CA VAL A 293 -4.21 -2.62 -20.17
C VAL A 293 -5.15 -3.67 -20.75
N GLN A 294 -5.63 -3.50 -21.99
CA GLN A 294 -6.50 -4.44 -22.67
C GLN A 294 -5.80 -5.79 -22.93
N SER A 295 -4.54 -5.78 -23.37
CA SER A 295 -3.74 -7.00 -23.58
C SER A 295 -3.50 -7.78 -22.28
N ARG A 296 -3.49 -7.10 -21.13
CA ARG A 296 -3.30 -7.71 -19.81
C ARG A 296 -4.61 -8.19 -19.20
N ILE A 297 -5.74 -7.52 -19.44
CA ILE A 297 -7.02 -7.84 -18.79
C ILE A 297 -7.64 -9.14 -19.28
N THR A 298 -7.36 -9.55 -20.51
CA THR A 298 -7.74 -10.90 -20.99
C THR A 298 -7.20 -12.01 -20.08
N SER A 299 -6.15 -11.75 -19.29
CA SER A 299 -5.58 -12.70 -18.33
C SER A 299 -5.45 -12.18 -16.88
N SER A 300 -5.65 -10.89 -16.60
CA SER A 300 -5.33 -10.34 -15.27
C SER A 300 -6.40 -10.64 -14.21
N SER A 301 -5.97 -11.24 -13.11
CA SER A 301 -6.77 -11.35 -11.89
C SER A 301 -6.86 -9.98 -11.15
N PRO A 302 -7.88 -9.74 -10.30
CA PRO A 302 -7.97 -8.55 -9.47
C PRO A 302 -6.83 -8.46 -8.48
N LEU A 303 -6.25 -9.60 -8.10
CA LEU A 303 -5.05 -9.63 -7.29
C LEU A 303 -3.88 -8.99 -8.05
N THR A 304 -3.70 -9.34 -9.33
CA THR A 304 -2.71 -8.69 -10.21
C THR A 304 -2.97 -7.19 -10.34
N THR A 305 -4.22 -6.77 -10.59
CA THR A 305 -4.59 -5.35 -10.64
C THR A 305 -4.31 -4.64 -9.32
N ARG A 306 -4.60 -5.28 -8.18
CA ARG A 306 -4.34 -4.74 -6.83
C ARG A 306 -2.86 -4.55 -6.57
N MET A 307 -2.01 -5.50 -6.96
CA MET A 307 -0.55 -5.35 -6.84
C MET A 307 -0.03 -4.22 -7.73
N GLN A 308 -0.48 -4.14 -8.98
CA GLN A 308 -0.12 -3.06 -9.90
C GLN A 308 -0.53 -1.68 -9.36
N TRP A 309 -1.74 -1.56 -8.79
CA TRP A 309 -2.19 -0.35 -8.11
C TRP A 309 -1.28 0.01 -6.92
N GLY A 310 -0.94 -0.99 -6.10
CA GLY A 310 -0.01 -0.87 -4.98
C GLY A 310 1.27 -0.15 -5.39
N ASN A 311 1.98 -0.77 -6.34
CA ASN A 311 3.27 -0.30 -6.84
C ASN A 311 3.15 1.07 -7.53
N ALA A 312 2.11 1.28 -8.34
CA ALA A 312 1.92 2.55 -9.04
C ALA A 312 1.69 3.73 -8.09
N GLN A 313 1.04 3.50 -6.94
CA GLN A 313 0.65 4.56 -6.00
C GLN A 313 1.64 4.75 -4.84
N GLU A 314 2.64 3.89 -4.70
CA GLU A 314 3.64 3.88 -3.62
C GLU A 314 4.29 5.25 -3.41
N ALA A 315 4.93 5.79 -4.45
CA ALA A 315 5.56 7.11 -4.40
C ALA A 315 4.59 8.26 -4.06
N THR A 316 3.31 8.11 -4.40
CA THR A 316 2.28 9.10 -4.02
C THR A 316 2.05 9.07 -2.51
N SER A 317 1.99 7.89 -1.91
CA SER A 317 1.83 7.72 -0.46
C SER A 317 3.08 8.12 0.33
N ILE A 318 4.27 7.83 -0.20
CA ILE A 318 5.52 8.33 0.39
C ILE A 318 5.54 9.86 0.36
N LEU A 319 5.12 10.48 -0.75
CA LEU A 319 4.99 11.94 -0.83
C LEU A 319 3.97 12.50 0.18
N THR A 320 2.86 11.78 0.43
CA THR A 320 1.89 12.15 1.47
C THR A 320 2.55 12.20 2.86
N ALA A 321 3.31 11.17 3.23
CA ALA A 321 4.07 11.17 4.50
C ALA A 321 5.12 12.29 4.52
N LEU A 322 5.91 12.43 3.44
CA LEU A 322 6.93 13.47 3.30
C LEU A 322 6.35 14.85 3.58
N ASN A 323 5.24 15.19 2.92
CA ASN A 323 4.58 16.48 3.06
C ASN A 323 4.10 16.74 4.48
N TYR A 324 3.54 15.72 5.14
CA TYR A 324 3.09 15.82 6.52
C TYR A 324 4.28 16.08 7.46
N PHE A 325 5.29 15.21 7.47
CA PHE A 325 6.40 15.36 8.43
C PHE A 325 7.26 16.58 8.17
N CYS A 326 7.54 16.93 6.91
CA CYS A 326 8.29 18.16 6.58
C CYS A 326 7.53 19.44 6.97
N SER A 327 6.20 19.37 7.14
CA SER A 327 5.40 20.50 7.65
C SER A 327 5.53 20.66 9.17
N MET A 328 5.82 19.57 9.88
CA MET A 328 6.03 19.55 11.33
C MET A 328 7.48 19.89 11.70
N ASP A 329 8.43 19.34 10.95
CA ASP A 329 9.86 19.58 11.13
C ASP A 329 10.54 19.80 9.78
N LYS A 330 11.13 20.99 9.60
CA LYS A 330 11.80 21.39 8.36
C LYS A 330 13.09 20.63 8.09
N ASN A 331 13.66 20.01 9.12
CA ASN A 331 14.86 19.22 9.03
C ASN A 331 14.56 17.73 8.78
N THR A 332 13.28 17.34 8.73
CA THR A 332 12.92 15.97 8.37
C THR A 332 13.33 15.68 6.92
N LEU A 333 13.98 14.52 6.75
CA LEU A 333 14.28 13.92 5.46
C LEU A 333 13.64 12.54 5.38
N ILE A 334 13.24 12.13 4.18
CA ILE A 334 12.84 10.75 3.90
C ILE A 334 13.86 10.12 2.97
N HIS A 335 14.41 8.99 3.35
CA HIS A 335 15.44 8.26 2.62
C HIS A 335 14.82 7.03 1.96
N GLU A 336 15.05 6.90 0.65
CA GLU A 336 14.84 5.63 -0.05
C GLU A 336 15.86 4.62 0.47
N VAL A 337 15.43 3.38 0.68
CA VAL A 337 16.30 2.28 1.09
C VAL A 337 15.91 0.97 0.40
N GLY A 338 16.89 0.10 0.25
CA GLY A 338 16.75 -1.26 -0.25
C GLY A 338 16.62 -2.25 0.89
N MET A 339 17.28 -3.40 0.73
CA MET A 339 17.29 -4.46 1.74
C MET A 339 18.14 -4.09 2.95
N CYS A 340 17.50 -3.88 4.09
CA CYS A 340 18.14 -3.68 5.39
C CYS A 340 18.33 -5.02 6.11
N GLY A 341 19.32 -5.09 7.01
CA GLY A 341 19.53 -6.21 7.92
C GLY A 341 20.50 -7.28 7.39
N ALA A 342 21.19 -7.03 6.27
CA ALA A 342 22.21 -7.93 5.76
C ALA A 342 23.42 -8.08 6.71
N GLY A 343 23.64 -7.14 7.63
CA GLY A 343 24.66 -7.25 8.68
C GLY A 343 24.27 -8.18 9.83
N PHE A 344 22.99 -8.55 9.97
CA PHE A 344 22.60 -9.63 10.89
C PHE A 344 23.13 -11.00 10.44
N ASP A 345 23.64 -11.11 9.22
CA ASP A 345 24.19 -12.37 8.72
C ASP A 345 25.41 -12.83 9.52
N ASP A 346 26.13 -11.92 10.15
CA ASP A 346 27.31 -12.21 10.97
C ASP A 346 27.00 -12.27 12.48
N ALA A 347 25.77 -11.92 12.88
CA ALA A 347 25.38 -11.97 14.27
C ALA A 347 25.10 -13.43 14.67
N ASP A 348 25.83 -13.93 15.67
CA ASP A 348 25.53 -15.20 16.32
C ASP A 348 24.36 -15.01 17.28
N ASP A 349 23.16 -14.88 16.70
CA ASP A 349 21.91 -14.84 17.45
C ASP A 349 21.38 -16.26 17.59
N SER A 350 21.61 -16.86 18.76
CA SER A 350 21.22 -18.24 19.07
C SER A 350 19.72 -18.47 18.88
N ASP A 351 18.89 -17.44 19.08
CA ASP A 351 17.44 -17.56 18.96
C ASP A 351 17.01 -17.73 17.50
N MET A 352 17.83 -17.26 16.55
CA MET A 352 17.55 -17.34 15.12
C MET A 352 18.01 -18.66 14.49
N ASN A 353 18.80 -19.47 15.18
CA ASN A 353 19.38 -20.72 14.65
C ASN A 353 20.07 -20.50 13.28
N GLY A 354 20.77 -19.37 13.10
CA GLY A 354 21.43 -19.02 11.84
C GLY A 354 20.50 -18.56 10.70
N LEU A 355 19.20 -18.37 10.96
CA LEU A 355 18.26 -17.82 9.99
C LEU A 355 18.66 -16.40 9.58
N LYS A 356 18.83 -16.18 8.27
CA LYS A 356 19.08 -14.84 7.72
C LYS A 356 17.77 -14.09 7.59
N ILE A 357 17.75 -12.84 8.04
CA ILE A 357 16.58 -11.96 7.95
C ILE A 357 16.87 -10.71 7.15
N GLY A 358 15.86 -10.18 6.48
CA GLY A 358 15.97 -8.87 5.83
C GLY A 358 14.62 -8.19 5.71
N ALA A 359 14.66 -6.88 5.62
CA ALA A 359 13.47 -6.07 5.42
C ALA A 359 13.72 -5.00 4.38
N SER A 360 12.71 -4.68 3.58
CA SER A 360 12.77 -3.63 2.57
C SER A 360 11.66 -2.63 2.85
N PRO A 361 11.82 -1.76 3.88
CA PRO A 361 10.83 -0.73 4.14
C PRO A 361 10.74 0.21 2.94
N ASP A 362 9.55 0.74 2.66
CA ASP A 362 9.34 1.64 1.51
C ASP A 362 10.19 2.92 1.60
N ALA A 363 10.44 3.40 2.82
CA ALA A 363 11.43 4.43 3.11
C ALA A 363 11.83 4.46 4.60
N ILE A 364 12.74 5.36 4.95
CA ILE A 364 13.07 5.71 6.34
C ILE A 364 12.87 7.21 6.55
N ILE A 365 12.21 7.59 7.64
CA ILE A 365 12.05 8.99 8.06
C ILE A 365 13.15 9.32 9.06
N CYS A 366 13.93 10.35 8.75
CA CYS A 366 14.96 10.89 9.64
C CYS A 366 14.52 12.27 10.11
N HIS A 367 14.24 12.39 11.41
CA HIS A 367 13.81 13.65 12.02
C HIS A 367 14.99 14.52 12.41
N GLY A 368 14.78 15.83 12.48
CA GLY A 368 15.82 16.79 12.87
C GLY A 368 16.31 16.64 14.32
N ASN A 369 15.58 15.91 15.15
CA ASN A 369 16.01 15.54 16.51
C ASN A 369 16.88 14.27 16.56
N GLY A 370 17.22 13.68 15.40
CA GLY A 370 18.01 12.46 15.27
C GLY A 370 17.22 11.16 15.46
N THR A 371 15.90 11.21 15.67
CA THR A 371 15.10 9.98 15.72
C THR A 371 14.82 9.44 14.32
N VAL A 372 14.74 8.12 14.21
CA VAL A 372 14.48 7.41 12.96
C VAL A 372 13.20 6.60 13.09
N GLU A 373 12.38 6.64 12.04
CA GLU A 373 11.20 5.81 11.90
C GLU A 373 11.21 5.08 10.55
N VAL A 374 10.78 3.83 10.53
CA VAL A 374 10.46 3.13 9.28
C VAL A 374 9.22 3.77 8.65
N LEU A 375 9.15 3.83 7.32
CA LEU A 375 7.94 4.19 6.58
C LEU A 375 7.50 3.00 5.73
N GLU A 376 6.25 2.59 5.94
CA GLU A 376 5.57 1.57 5.15
C GLU A 376 4.28 2.16 4.56
N VAL A 377 4.00 1.94 3.28
CA VAL A 377 2.84 2.47 2.59
C VAL A 377 1.98 1.36 2.00
N LYS A 378 0.69 1.35 2.35
CA LYS A 378 -0.31 0.43 1.77
C LYS A 378 -1.38 1.20 1.02
N ASN A 379 -1.45 0.96 -0.28
CA ASN A 379 -2.44 1.57 -1.16
C ASN A 379 -3.63 0.63 -1.37
N HIS A 380 -4.82 1.04 -0.91
CA HIS A 380 -6.05 0.27 -1.12
C HIS A 380 -6.53 0.42 -2.56
N CYS A 381 -6.47 -0.68 -3.32
CA CYS A 381 -6.95 -0.74 -4.69
C CYS A 381 -8.47 -0.59 -4.74
N PRO A 382 -9.02 0.43 -5.43
CA PRO A 382 -10.46 0.65 -5.51
C PRO A 382 -11.17 -0.35 -6.43
N PHE A 383 -10.43 -1.08 -7.27
CA PHE A 383 -11.00 -1.94 -8.29
C PHE A 383 -11.33 -3.33 -7.73
N VAL A 384 -12.60 -3.72 -7.78
CA VAL A 384 -13.07 -5.07 -7.44
C VAL A 384 -13.92 -5.62 -8.57
N TRP A 385 -13.99 -6.95 -8.73
CA TRP A 385 -14.90 -7.54 -9.70
C TRP A 385 -16.34 -7.26 -9.34
N ASN A 386 -17.13 -6.84 -10.34
CA ASN A 386 -18.57 -6.71 -10.18
C ASN A 386 -19.21 -8.10 -10.19
N ARG A 387 -19.56 -8.62 -9.01
CA ARG A 387 -20.25 -9.92 -8.86
C ARG A 387 -21.75 -9.86 -9.14
N ILE A 388 -22.30 -8.66 -9.35
CA ILE A 388 -23.72 -8.52 -9.67
C ILE A 388 -23.90 -8.96 -11.12
N SER A 389 -24.06 -10.26 -11.31
CA SER A 389 -24.55 -10.84 -12.56
C SER A 389 -25.86 -10.11 -12.93
N PRO A 390 -26.00 -9.53 -14.14
CA PRO A 390 -27.21 -8.82 -14.54
C PRO A 390 -28.46 -9.71 -14.70
N SER A 391 -28.47 -10.92 -14.14
CA SER A 391 -29.46 -11.95 -14.41
C SER A 391 -30.82 -11.75 -13.71
N HIS A 392 -30.99 -10.75 -12.84
CA HIS A 392 -32.23 -10.59 -12.07
C HIS A 392 -33.02 -9.29 -12.22
N SER A 393 -32.60 -8.31 -13.02
CA SER A 393 -33.35 -7.04 -13.12
C SER A 393 -34.40 -6.96 -14.23
N ILE A 394 -34.64 -8.01 -15.03
CA ILE A 394 -35.54 -7.93 -16.20
C ILE A 394 -36.95 -8.55 -15.99
N SER A 395 -37.24 -9.29 -14.91
CA SER A 395 -38.52 -10.05 -14.85
C SER A 395 -39.71 -9.43 -14.08
N HIS A 396 -39.61 -8.26 -13.43
CA HIS A 396 -40.73 -7.74 -12.61
C HIS A 396 -41.70 -6.77 -13.30
N ASN A 397 -41.66 -6.63 -14.62
CA ASN A 397 -42.70 -5.90 -15.37
C ASN A 397 -43.69 -6.80 -16.13
N ARG A 398 -43.91 -8.04 -15.66
CA ARG A 398 -45.11 -8.80 -16.04
C ARG A 398 -46.30 -8.35 -15.22
N ARG A 399 -46.91 -7.28 -15.72
CA ARG A 399 -48.35 -7.00 -15.72
C ARG A 399 -49.17 -7.90 -14.78
N SER A 400 -49.55 -7.31 -13.65
CA SER A 400 -50.78 -7.61 -12.95
C SER A 400 -51.95 -7.54 -13.95
N GLY A 401 -52.42 -8.69 -14.38
CA GLY A 401 -53.52 -8.79 -15.34
C GLY A 401 -54.17 -10.17 -15.29
N HIS A 402 -55.30 -10.23 -14.59
CA HIS A 402 -56.37 -11.22 -14.66
C HIS A 402 -56.19 -12.64 -14.08
N HIS A 403 -56.96 -12.85 -13.00
CA HIS A 403 -57.93 -13.94 -12.84
C HIS A 403 -57.73 -15.21 -13.68
N GLN A 404 -57.39 -16.32 -13.02
CA GLN A 404 -58.18 -17.54 -13.22
C GLN A 404 -58.11 -18.49 -12.03
N LYS A 405 -59.30 -18.88 -11.62
CA LYS A 405 -59.65 -19.78 -10.52
C LYS A 405 -59.16 -21.20 -10.78
N ASN A 406 -58.88 -21.90 -9.68
CA ASN A 406 -59.14 -23.33 -9.43
C ASN A 406 -58.89 -24.31 -10.58
N LYS A 407 -57.84 -25.14 -10.43
CA LYS A 407 -57.92 -26.58 -10.69
C LYS A 407 -56.75 -27.32 -10.04
N LYS A 408 -57.05 -28.04 -8.95
CA LYS A 408 -56.23 -29.15 -8.43
C LYS A 408 -56.11 -30.21 -9.55
N LYS A 409 -54.93 -30.35 -10.14
CA LYS A 409 -54.58 -31.53 -10.97
C LYS A 409 -53.34 -32.20 -10.38
N LYS A 410 -53.52 -33.48 -10.03
CA LYS A 410 -52.47 -34.47 -9.69
C LYS A 410 -51.31 -34.36 -10.67
N ARG A 411 -50.10 -34.08 -10.17
CA ARG A 411 -48.86 -34.17 -10.95
C ARG A 411 -48.39 -35.61 -10.94
N GLN A 412 -48.31 -36.21 -12.12
CA GLN A 412 -47.53 -37.43 -12.35
C GLN A 412 -46.03 -37.09 -12.37
N PRO A 413 -45.16 -38.02 -11.95
CA PRO A 413 -43.71 -37.88 -12.09
C PRO A 413 -43.34 -37.86 -13.58
N ARG A 414 -42.94 -36.70 -14.10
CA ARG A 414 -42.35 -36.58 -15.43
C ARG A 414 -40.89 -37.04 -15.34
N LYS A 415 -40.58 -38.11 -16.09
CA LYS A 415 -39.22 -38.56 -16.39
C LYS A 415 -38.40 -37.37 -16.93
N LEU A 416 -37.31 -37.04 -16.24
CA LEU A 416 -36.29 -36.12 -16.74
C LEU A 416 -35.67 -36.75 -17.99
N ASN A 417 -35.82 -36.11 -19.14
CA ASN A 417 -35.04 -36.43 -20.33
C ASN A 417 -33.67 -35.77 -20.20
N ASN A 418 -32.61 -36.58 -20.29
CA ASN A 418 -31.21 -36.19 -20.38
C ASN A 418 -30.91 -35.48 -21.70
N ALA A 419 -31.41 -34.25 -21.87
CA ALA A 419 -31.06 -33.40 -23.01
C ALA A 419 -29.76 -32.64 -22.72
N THR A 420 -28.67 -33.15 -23.28
CA THR A 420 -27.49 -32.45 -23.82
C THR A 420 -27.00 -31.20 -23.06
N HIS A 421 -25.97 -31.42 -22.22
CA HIS A 421 -25.21 -30.43 -21.46
C HIS A 421 -24.33 -29.47 -22.32
N GLU A 422 -24.32 -29.59 -23.65
CA GLU A 422 -23.38 -28.85 -24.53
C GLU A 422 -23.83 -27.44 -24.93
N SER A 423 -25.07 -27.01 -24.65
CA SER A 423 -25.56 -25.68 -25.05
C SER A 423 -25.44 -24.59 -23.98
N ALA A 424 -24.97 -24.92 -22.77
CA ALA A 424 -24.86 -23.97 -21.66
C ALA A 424 -23.56 -23.13 -21.66
N GLU A 425 -22.53 -23.53 -22.41
CA GLU A 425 -21.22 -22.84 -22.39
C GLU A 425 -21.12 -21.62 -23.33
N GLN A 426 -22.03 -21.47 -24.30
CA GLN A 426 -21.94 -20.35 -25.27
C GLN A 426 -22.45 -18.99 -24.75
N HIS A 427 -23.05 -18.93 -23.54
CA HIS A 427 -23.77 -17.73 -23.08
C HIS A 427 -23.05 -16.82 -22.09
N THR A 428 -21.78 -17.04 -21.75
CA THR A 428 -21.12 -16.24 -20.68
C THR A 428 -19.86 -15.50 -21.12
N ASN A 429 -19.70 -15.17 -22.40
CA ASN A 429 -18.65 -14.23 -22.84
C ASN A 429 -19.01 -12.75 -22.55
N ARG A 430 -19.72 -12.49 -21.44
CA ARG A 430 -19.95 -11.12 -20.96
C ARG A 430 -18.63 -10.61 -20.40
N ALA A 431 -18.17 -9.47 -20.91
CA ALA A 431 -16.98 -8.80 -20.42
C ALA A 431 -17.06 -8.62 -18.89
N LYS A 432 -16.05 -9.14 -18.17
CA LYS A 432 -15.94 -8.96 -16.73
C LYS A 432 -15.72 -7.47 -16.45
N LEU A 433 -16.66 -6.84 -15.75
CA LEU A 433 -16.56 -5.43 -15.37
C LEU A 433 -15.96 -5.29 -13.96
N PHE A 434 -15.11 -4.29 -13.78
CA PHE A 434 -14.69 -3.80 -12.48
C PHE A 434 -15.71 -2.81 -11.93
N CYS A 435 -15.80 -2.72 -10.60
CA CYS A 435 -16.49 -1.65 -9.91
C CYS A 435 -15.58 -0.99 -8.87
N LEU A 436 -15.88 0.27 -8.56
CA LEU A 436 -15.16 1.05 -7.54
C LEU A 436 -15.72 0.77 -6.15
N ARG A 437 -14.88 0.21 -5.29
CA ARG A 437 -15.11 0.07 -3.87
C ARG A 437 -14.42 1.21 -3.11
N ASP A 438 -15.18 1.88 -2.26
CA ASP A 438 -14.60 2.79 -1.27
C ASP A 438 -14.16 1.98 -0.05
N PHE A 439 -13.05 2.37 0.55
CA PHE A 439 -12.50 1.74 1.76
C PHE A 439 -12.49 2.77 2.88
N ASP A 440 -13.03 2.37 4.03
CA ASP A 440 -12.90 3.15 5.25
C ASP A 440 -11.55 2.86 5.89
N LEU A 441 -10.88 3.94 6.29
CA LEU A 441 -9.55 3.89 6.88
C LEU A 441 -9.70 3.84 8.41
N GLU A 442 -9.60 2.65 8.95
CA GLU A 442 -9.64 2.42 10.40
C GLU A 442 -8.31 2.78 11.06
N CYS A 443 -8.38 3.33 12.28
CA CYS A 443 -7.23 3.58 13.15
C CYS A 443 -6.74 2.28 13.80
N LYS A 444 -6.31 1.33 12.98
CA LYS A 444 -5.67 0.08 13.39
C LYS A 444 -4.72 -0.42 12.31
N VAL A 445 -3.67 -1.10 12.74
CA VAL A 445 -2.78 -1.84 11.83
C VAL A 445 -3.24 -3.29 11.84
N PRO A 446 -3.71 -3.86 10.72
CA PRO A 446 -4.10 -5.26 10.68
C PRO A 446 -2.99 -6.19 11.23
N PRO A 447 -3.29 -7.16 12.12
CA PRO A 447 -2.28 -7.98 12.78
C PRO A 447 -1.27 -8.67 11.85
N VAL A 448 -1.70 -9.02 10.63
CA VAL A 448 -0.83 -9.61 9.59
C VAL A 448 0.35 -8.71 9.19
N TYR A 449 0.27 -7.39 9.42
CA TYR A 449 1.36 -6.45 9.12
C TYR A 449 2.27 -6.16 10.32
N ILE A 450 1.93 -6.61 11.54
CA ILE A 450 2.79 -6.40 12.72
C ILE A 450 4.17 -7.06 12.53
N PRO A 451 4.28 -8.30 12.03
CA PRO A 451 5.59 -8.89 11.75
C PRO A 451 6.42 -8.10 10.76
N GLN A 452 5.78 -7.58 9.69
CA GLN A 452 6.46 -6.76 8.70
C GLN A 452 7.08 -5.51 9.36
N LEU A 453 6.28 -4.72 10.08
CA LEU A 453 6.75 -3.46 10.68
C LEU A 453 7.80 -3.68 11.78
N MET A 454 7.64 -4.71 12.62
CA MET A 454 8.59 -5.03 13.68
C MET A 454 9.93 -5.54 13.13
N MET A 455 9.88 -6.35 12.08
CA MET A 455 11.06 -6.82 11.36
C MET A 455 11.78 -5.68 10.65
N GLU A 456 11.06 -4.73 10.04
CA GLU A 456 11.66 -3.53 9.45
C GLU A 456 12.40 -2.70 10.51
N MET A 457 11.77 -2.45 11.67
CA MET A 457 12.44 -1.74 12.76
C MET A 457 13.68 -2.50 13.26
N LEU A 458 13.61 -3.83 13.37
CA LEU A 458 14.77 -4.66 13.72
C LEU A 458 15.89 -4.52 12.66
N CYS A 459 15.56 -4.67 11.38
CA CYS A 459 16.51 -4.68 10.27
C CYS A 459 17.14 -3.32 9.99
N VAL A 460 16.42 -2.22 10.21
CA VAL A 460 16.99 -0.86 10.18
C VAL A 460 17.99 -0.67 11.32
N GLY A 461 17.70 -1.24 12.50
CA GLY A 461 18.62 -1.34 13.62
C GLY A 461 18.77 -0.06 14.44
N GLY A 462 19.83 -0.04 15.26
CA GLY A 462 20.17 1.06 16.18
C GLY A 462 21.14 2.09 15.59
N ALA A 463 21.67 1.86 14.38
CA ALA A 463 22.60 2.76 13.72
C ALA A 463 22.28 2.81 12.22
N VAL A 464 21.96 4.00 11.74
CA VAL A 464 21.76 4.25 10.31
C VAL A 464 22.76 5.32 9.88
N GLU A 465 23.88 4.90 9.30
CA GLU A 465 24.85 5.80 8.67
C GLU A 465 24.32 6.19 7.28
N LEU A 466 23.49 7.23 7.21
CA LEU A 466 22.88 7.64 5.93
C LEU A 466 23.71 8.64 5.14
N ASP A 467 24.58 9.41 5.81
CA ASP A 467 25.23 10.58 5.20
C ASP A 467 26.75 10.46 5.03
N GLY A 468 27.35 9.32 5.38
CA GLY A 468 28.79 9.07 5.20
C GLY A 468 29.71 10.07 5.93
N GLN A 469 29.18 10.91 6.83
CA GLN A 469 29.99 11.82 7.65
C GLN A 469 30.55 11.06 8.85
N LEU A 470 31.64 10.32 8.60
CA LEU A 470 32.40 9.57 9.62
C LEU A 470 33.13 10.47 10.63
N ASP A 471 33.18 11.79 10.43
CA ASP A 471 34.09 12.68 11.16
C ASP A 471 33.52 13.28 12.46
N LYS A 472 32.30 12.90 12.90
CA LYS A 472 31.73 13.37 14.17
C LYS A 472 31.44 12.24 15.16
N PRO A 473 32.46 11.78 15.90
CA PRO A 473 32.31 10.76 16.92
C PRO A 473 31.73 11.39 18.20
N SER A 474 30.41 11.54 18.35
CA SER A 474 29.81 11.76 19.70
C SER A 474 28.27 11.83 19.81
N GLN A 475 27.46 11.60 18.78
CA GLN A 475 26.00 11.58 18.97
C GLN A 475 25.48 10.16 18.81
N CYS A 476 24.83 9.65 19.87
CA CYS A 476 24.18 8.34 19.92
C CYS A 476 23.59 7.99 18.57
N ASN A 477 24.04 6.86 18.01
CA ASN A 477 23.52 6.35 16.75
C ASN A 477 21.99 6.35 16.78
N PRO A 478 21.35 6.83 15.71
CA PRO A 478 19.91 6.99 15.69
C PRO A 478 19.23 5.63 15.79
N ILE A 479 18.47 5.42 16.87
CA ILE A 479 17.71 4.20 17.10
C ILE A 479 16.39 4.31 16.36
N CYS A 480 16.05 3.31 15.55
CA CYS A 480 14.71 3.20 14.98
C CYS A 480 13.68 2.94 16.09
N THR A 481 12.87 3.94 16.43
CA THR A 481 11.95 3.87 17.60
C THR A 481 10.54 3.43 17.26
N SER A 482 10.16 3.54 15.99
CA SER A 482 8.78 3.30 15.54
C SER A 482 8.73 3.08 14.03
N ALA A 483 7.59 2.58 13.57
CA ALA A 483 7.22 2.51 12.16
C ALA A 483 5.97 3.36 11.90
N ILE A 484 5.98 4.10 10.80
CA ILE A 484 4.84 4.84 10.27
C ILE A 484 4.23 4.02 9.14
N MET A 485 2.98 3.61 9.32
CA MET A 485 2.17 2.99 8.27
C MET A 485 1.25 4.03 7.65
N VAL A 486 1.41 4.30 6.36
CA VAL A 486 0.49 5.11 5.55
C VAL A 486 -0.50 4.19 4.88
N ARG A 487 -1.79 4.33 5.20
CA ARG A 487 -2.84 3.65 4.44
C ARG A 487 -3.57 4.68 3.60
N GLN A 488 -3.46 4.56 2.28
CA GLN A 488 -4.01 5.54 1.33
C GLN A 488 -5.06 4.91 0.41
N THR A 489 -6.09 5.68 0.08
CA THR A 489 -7.14 5.32 -0.88
C THR A 489 -7.19 6.34 -2.02
N ALA A 490 -7.81 5.97 -3.15
CA ALA A 490 -8.04 6.91 -4.25
C ALA A 490 -9.06 8.02 -3.91
N THR A 491 -10.04 7.72 -3.05
CA THR A 491 -11.27 8.52 -2.91
C THR A 491 -11.46 9.12 -1.51
N ARG A 492 -10.87 8.52 -0.48
CA ARG A 492 -11.09 8.87 0.94
C ARG A 492 -9.88 9.46 1.64
N GLY A 493 -8.78 9.71 0.94
CA GLY A 493 -7.58 10.28 1.56
C GLY A 493 -6.64 9.21 2.13
N ALA A 494 -5.91 9.57 3.18
CA ALA A 494 -4.93 8.72 3.84
C ALA A 494 -4.98 8.83 5.38
N ILE A 495 -4.56 7.77 6.06
CA ILE A 495 -4.32 7.75 7.51
C ILE A 495 -2.86 7.37 7.76
N LEU A 496 -2.22 8.06 8.69
CA LEU A 496 -0.87 7.79 9.16
C LEU A 496 -0.96 7.20 10.57
N LEU A 497 -0.45 5.99 10.73
CA LEU A 497 -0.45 5.26 12.01
C LEU A 497 0.98 5.04 12.45
N ARG A 498 1.27 5.25 13.74
CA ARG A 498 2.57 4.97 14.33
C ARG A 498 2.47 3.74 15.22
N LEU A 499 3.27 2.73 14.90
CA LEU A 499 3.52 1.57 15.75
C LEU A 499 4.86 1.77 16.47
N ARG A 500 4.85 1.67 17.80
CA ARG A 500 6.08 1.74 18.60
C ARG A 500 6.85 0.43 18.48
N ARG A 501 8.18 0.53 18.48
CA ARG A 501 9.06 -0.64 18.60
C ARG A 501 8.77 -1.38 19.91
N ASP A 502 8.65 -2.70 19.82
CA ASP A 502 8.47 -3.58 20.97
C ASP A 502 9.57 -4.65 20.95
N ASP A 503 10.62 -4.43 21.74
CA ASP A 503 11.77 -5.35 21.78
C ASP A 503 11.41 -6.72 22.36
N HIS A 504 10.41 -6.81 23.24
CA HIS A 504 9.94 -8.09 23.75
C HIS A 504 9.24 -8.88 22.64
N TRP A 505 8.35 -8.23 21.87
CA TRP A 505 7.73 -8.86 20.70
C TRP A 505 8.77 -9.27 19.66
N ILE A 506 9.79 -8.43 19.40
CA ILE A 506 10.89 -8.76 18.48
C ILE A 506 11.67 -9.99 18.97
N SER A 507 11.91 -10.12 20.28
CA SER A 507 12.56 -11.30 20.85
C SER A 507 11.73 -12.58 20.62
N GLU A 508 10.42 -12.51 20.83
CA GLU A 508 9.51 -13.64 20.55
C GLU A 508 9.47 -13.98 19.06
N MET A 509 9.43 -12.97 18.17
CA MET A 509 9.54 -13.17 16.73
C MET A 509 10.81 -13.94 16.38
N LYS A 510 11.97 -13.56 16.93
CA LYS A 510 13.23 -14.25 16.68
C LYS A 510 13.16 -15.71 17.11
N TYR A 511 12.69 -15.97 18.32
CA TYR A 511 12.50 -17.32 18.85
C TYR A 511 11.63 -18.18 17.93
N PHE A 512 10.45 -17.70 17.51
CA PHE A 512 9.55 -18.47 16.64
C PHE A 512 10.11 -18.65 15.23
N LEU A 513 10.78 -17.64 14.66
CA LEU A 513 11.43 -17.78 13.36
C LEU A 513 12.59 -18.79 13.40
N GLY A 514 13.43 -18.75 14.44
CA GLY A 514 14.48 -19.74 14.61
C GLY A 514 13.92 -21.14 14.89
N THR A 515 12.81 -21.25 15.62
CA THR A 515 12.11 -22.52 15.83
C THR A 515 11.55 -23.07 14.52
N PHE A 516 10.98 -22.21 13.66
CA PHE A 516 10.52 -22.60 12.32
C PHE A 516 11.67 -23.14 11.48
N LYS A 517 12.80 -22.43 11.45
CA LYS A 517 14.01 -22.88 10.73
C LYS A 517 14.47 -24.25 11.23
N LYS A 518 14.67 -24.39 12.54
CA LYS A 518 15.18 -25.61 13.15
C LYS A 518 14.25 -26.81 12.94
N ARG A 519 12.93 -26.63 13.09
CA ARG A 519 11.95 -27.73 13.01
C ARG A 519 11.66 -28.16 11.57
N TYR A 520 11.60 -27.21 10.63
CA TYR A 520 11.07 -27.48 9.28
C TYR A 520 12.07 -27.27 8.15
N VAL A 521 12.83 -26.17 8.20
CA VAL A 521 13.77 -25.83 7.13
C VAL A 521 14.99 -26.76 7.19
N ASP A 522 15.64 -26.86 8.34
CA ASP A 522 16.89 -27.64 8.51
C ASP A 522 16.66 -29.15 8.40
N THR A 523 15.47 -29.61 8.78
CA THR A 523 15.07 -31.02 8.67
C THR A 523 14.55 -31.40 7.29
N GLY A 524 14.30 -30.40 6.42
CA GLY A 524 13.61 -30.60 5.14
C GLY A 524 12.16 -31.07 5.28
N THR A 525 11.55 -30.91 6.46
CA THR A 525 10.17 -31.35 6.74
C THR A 525 9.20 -30.22 6.42
N ILE A 526 8.18 -30.52 5.60
CA ILE A 526 7.10 -29.58 5.31
C ILE A 526 6.35 -29.27 6.61
N PRO A 527 6.13 -27.98 6.97
CA PRO A 527 5.37 -27.65 8.16
C PRO A 527 3.92 -28.16 8.03
N PRO A 528 3.38 -28.88 9.04
CA PRO A 528 1.97 -29.25 9.06
C PRO A 528 1.10 -28.01 9.30
N ASP A 529 -0.21 -28.12 9.11
CA ASP A 529 -1.15 -27.05 9.48
C ASP A 529 -1.04 -26.75 11.00
N ASP A 530 -1.24 -25.48 11.37
CA ASP A 530 -1.28 -25.03 12.77
C ASP A 530 -0.01 -25.39 13.58
N PHE A 531 1.16 -25.43 12.92
CA PHE A 531 2.42 -25.98 13.43
C PHE A 531 2.98 -25.38 14.74
N PHE A 532 2.55 -24.19 15.16
CA PHE A 532 2.85 -23.62 16.49
C PHE A 532 1.68 -23.66 17.47
N TRP A 533 0.45 -23.83 16.98
CA TRP A 533 -0.73 -23.84 17.84
C TRP A 533 -0.85 -25.14 18.62
N ASP A 534 -0.50 -26.27 18.01
CA ASP A 534 -0.60 -27.59 18.64
C ASP A 534 0.76 -28.11 19.18
N ALA A 535 1.76 -27.23 19.24
CA ALA A 535 3.11 -27.56 19.70
C ALA A 535 3.25 -27.50 21.23
N GLU A 536 4.35 -28.04 21.76
CA GLU A 536 4.69 -28.00 23.20
C GLU A 536 4.74 -26.57 23.76
N ASP A 537 5.05 -25.58 22.91
CA ASP A 537 5.10 -24.16 23.22
C ASP A 537 3.83 -23.37 22.88
N SER A 538 2.67 -24.05 22.79
CA SER A 538 1.37 -23.43 22.46
C SER A 538 1.01 -22.24 23.34
N ASP A 539 1.20 -22.34 24.66
CA ASP A 539 0.87 -21.25 25.59
C ASP A 539 1.71 -19.99 25.31
N ARG A 540 3.00 -20.16 25.01
CA ARG A 540 3.90 -19.07 24.63
C ARG A 540 3.47 -18.46 23.30
N TYR A 541 3.11 -19.29 22.33
CA TYR A 541 2.65 -18.82 21.02
C TYR A 541 1.32 -18.06 21.12
N GLN A 542 0.37 -18.52 21.92
CA GLN A 542 -0.90 -17.81 22.16
C GLN A 542 -0.68 -16.45 22.83
N GLN A 543 0.26 -16.34 23.79
CA GLN A 543 0.64 -15.05 24.37
C GLN A 543 1.27 -14.12 23.32
N PHE A 544 2.11 -14.66 22.44
CA PHE A 544 2.69 -13.92 21.31
C PHE A 544 1.61 -13.39 20.34
N LEU A 545 0.59 -14.21 20.03
CA LEU A 545 -0.56 -13.78 19.23
C LEU A 545 -1.41 -12.73 19.94
N GLN A 546 -1.65 -12.88 21.24
CA GLN A 546 -2.38 -11.88 22.02
C GLN A 546 -1.63 -10.53 22.03
N ARG A 547 -0.32 -10.54 22.26
CA ARG A 547 0.49 -9.32 22.20
C ARG A 547 0.44 -8.67 20.82
N THR A 548 0.44 -9.46 19.75
CA THR A 548 0.27 -8.99 18.37
C THR A 548 -1.06 -8.24 18.19
N LYS A 549 -2.15 -8.78 18.75
CA LYS A 549 -3.46 -8.12 18.71
C LYS A 549 -3.47 -6.80 19.48
N ASP A 550 -2.89 -6.79 20.68
CA ASP A 550 -2.76 -5.59 21.50
C ASP A 550 -1.95 -4.50 20.77
N LEU A 551 -0.88 -4.88 20.07
CA LEU A 551 -0.08 -3.96 19.24
C LEU A 551 -0.86 -3.42 18.03
N SER A 552 -1.66 -4.26 17.38
CA SER A 552 -2.54 -3.87 16.27
C SER A 552 -3.54 -2.77 16.66
N GLU A 553 -4.03 -2.84 17.91
CA GLU A 553 -5.04 -1.92 18.46
C GLU A 553 -4.42 -0.69 19.19
N SER A 554 -3.18 -0.78 19.67
CA SER A 554 -2.50 0.29 20.44
C SER A 554 -1.72 1.30 19.58
N VAL A 555 -1.93 1.29 18.25
CA VAL A 555 -1.27 2.23 17.33
C VAL A 555 -1.73 3.67 17.53
N GLU A 556 -0.79 4.60 17.41
CA GLU A 556 -1.06 6.04 17.51
C GLU A 556 -1.55 6.57 16.15
N GLN A 557 -2.72 7.21 16.10
CA GLN A 557 -3.12 7.98 14.92
C GLN A 557 -2.31 9.27 14.84
N VAL A 558 -1.31 9.30 13.96
CA VAL A 558 -0.47 10.48 13.75
C VAL A 558 -1.25 11.56 12.99
N ALA A 559 -1.94 11.16 11.93
CA ALA A 559 -2.70 12.09 11.10
C ALA A 559 -3.79 11.41 10.27
N TYR A 560 -4.80 12.19 9.92
CA TYR A 560 -5.71 11.91 8.81
C TYR A 560 -5.52 13.00 7.76
N ILE A 561 -5.27 12.59 6.51
CA ILE A 561 -5.03 13.49 5.38
C ILE A 561 -6.21 13.40 4.43
N ASP A 562 -6.98 14.48 4.33
CA ASP A 562 -8.10 14.58 3.40
C ASP A 562 -7.66 14.32 1.96
N ASN A 563 -8.54 13.71 1.16
CA ASN A 563 -8.24 13.39 -0.24
C ASN A 563 -7.81 14.62 -1.06
N GLY A 564 -8.38 15.79 -0.78
CA GLY A 564 -8.02 17.06 -1.46
C GLY A 564 -6.63 17.59 -1.08
N ARG A 565 -6.04 17.12 0.02
CA ARG A 565 -4.69 17.50 0.48
C ARG A 565 -3.61 16.55 -0.04
N ILE A 566 -3.98 15.42 -0.64
CA ILE A 566 -3.01 14.51 -1.25
C ILE A 566 -2.54 15.10 -2.58
N GLN A 567 -1.24 15.34 -2.69
CA GLN A 567 -0.64 15.76 -3.96
C GLN A 567 -0.69 14.60 -4.95
N ARG A 568 -1.44 14.80 -6.04
CA ARG A 568 -1.60 13.86 -7.14
C ARG A 568 -1.32 14.56 -8.46
N MET A 569 -1.05 13.78 -9.50
CA MET A 569 -0.91 14.29 -10.86
C MET A 569 -2.16 15.08 -11.28
N VAL A 570 -2.03 16.32 -11.77
CA VAL A 570 -3.16 17.15 -12.21
C VAL A 570 -3.22 17.09 -13.73
N MET A 571 -4.41 16.89 -14.32
CA MET A 571 -4.56 16.99 -15.77
C MET A 571 -4.59 18.46 -16.19
N SER A 572 -4.01 18.79 -17.36
CA SER A 572 -4.20 20.09 -17.98
C SER A 572 -5.69 20.38 -18.11
N LYS A 573 -6.08 21.65 -17.97
CA LYS A 573 -7.46 22.16 -18.05
C LYS A 573 -8.11 21.86 -19.42
N CYS A 574 -8.38 20.59 -19.75
CA CYS A 574 -9.38 20.24 -20.74
C CYS A 574 -10.73 20.57 -20.11
N ALA A 575 -11.37 21.61 -20.64
CA ALA A 575 -12.33 22.47 -19.96
C ALA A 575 -13.71 21.86 -19.61
N ALA A 576 -13.85 20.53 -19.56
CA ALA A 576 -15.14 19.86 -19.39
C ALA A 576 -15.30 19.02 -18.11
N TYR A 577 -14.23 18.51 -17.50
CA TYR A 577 -14.33 17.59 -16.36
C TYR A 577 -13.52 18.06 -15.16
N GLU A 578 -14.17 18.26 -14.01
CA GLU A 578 -13.53 18.67 -12.76
C GLU A 578 -12.66 17.56 -12.13
N THR A 579 -12.88 16.30 -12.51
CA THR A 579 -12.16 15.13 -12.01
C THR A 579 -11.92 14.10 -13.12
N PRO A 580 -10.68 13.63 -13.35
CA PRO A 580 -10.43 12.58 -14.33
C PRO A 580 -11.00 11.22 -13.88
N PRO A 581 -11.58 10.42 -14.79
CA PRO A 581 -12.17 9.13 -14.46
C PRO A 581 -11.12 8.14 -13.95
N LEU A 582 -11.53 7.21 -13.08
CA LEU A 582 -10.70 6.12 -12.56
C LEU A 582 -10.59 4.93 -13.52
N PHE A 583 -11.35 4.95 -14.61
CA PHE A 583 -11.33 3.93 -15.65
C PHE A 583 -10.86 4.55 -16.97
N LEU A 584 -10.12 3.76 -17.74
CA LEU A 584 -9.77 4.07 -19.12
C LEU A 584 -10.87 3.53 -20.04
N ASP A 585 -12.13 3.85 -19.79
CA ASP A 585 -13.27 3.26 -20.52
C ASP A 585 -13.06 3.32 -22.04
N CYS A 586 -13.54 2.30 -22.74
CA CYS A 586 -13.55 2.30 -24.20
C CYS A 586 -14.28 3.56 -24.66
N VAL A 587 -13.58 4.43 -25.38
CA VAL A 587 -14.28 5.33 -26.30
C VAL A 587 -14.91 4.35 -27.30
N GLU A 588 -16.22 4.41 -27.48
CA GLU A 588 -16.90 3.59 -28.49
C GLU A 588 -16.10 3.68 -29.79
N ALA A 589 -15.72 2.50 -30.33
CA ALA A 589 -14.89 2.41 -31.53
C ALA A 589 -15.62 2.96 -32.76
#